data_AF-A0AAW5N0V7-F1
#
_entry.id   AF-A0AAW5N0V7-F1
#
_cell.length_a   1.000
_cell.length_b   1.000
_cell.length_c   1.000
_cell.angle_alpha   90.00
_cell.angle_beta   90.00
_cell.angle_gamma   90.00
#
_symmetry.space_group_name_H-M   'P 1'
#
loop_
_entity.id
_entity.type
_entity.pdbx_description
1 polymer ?
#
loop_
_entity_poly.entity_id
_entity_poly.type
_entity_poly.pdbx_seq_one_letter_code
_entity_poly.pdbx_strand_id
1 'polypeptide(L)'
;MKKKLTMELVKSLMDESYTLVWTDCRDNLDGNRDLLQECLDKRSPEPLWDKTEEWYGDSEWEAAKGIMEKLKEKCILFHDFDEEEVESFFEEHDDEIRSEIYARDDSDVLTELIKHTDDIPVRVEMLSDYDCINSNWFESQGGYRYEESYFGDMVDALKLNPARVKKMLVEKGYTAHGRFPDRKSRYGKEQVSYEHFYQELINSCCGANLLTYIGKVSLKDLYDIGFSFKEVIIPKGNYCGIFSFIYGGGSLFGMELQQDVKLELKPKGRYGFLFRLDNEKSETECSIQHVYGACDSFFGETLKIVS
;
A
#
# COMPACT_ATOMS: atom_id res chain seq x y z
N MET A 1 -32.92 -33.29 42.37
CA MET A 1 -31.46 -33.10 42.54
C MET A 1 -31.18 -31.65 42.25
N LYS A 2 -30.62 -30.87 43.20
CA LYS A 2 -30.07 -29.56 42.84
C LYS A 2 -28.96 -29.84 41.83
N LYS A 3 -29.14 -29.44 40.56
CA LYS A 3 -28.03 -29.45 39.61
C LYS A 3 -26.95 -28.57 40.23
N LYS A 4 -25.70 -29.03 40.25
CA LYS A 4 -24.59 -28.19 40.71
C LYS A 4 -24.20 -27.28 39.54
N LEU A 5 -23.99 -25.99 39.80
CA LEU A 5 -23.42 -25.10 38.81
C LEU A 5 -22.01 -25.59 38.48
N THR A 6 -21.76 -25.86 37.21
CA THR A 6 -20.50 -26.45 36.72
C THR A 6 -20.17 -25.82 35.38
N MET A 7 -18.87 -25.78 35.04
CA MET A 7 -18.44 -25.25 33.74
C MET A 7 -19.04 -26.02 32.56
N GLU A 8 -19.27 -27.33 32.68
CA GLU A 8 -19.95 -28.12 31.64
C GLU A 8 -21.38 -27.64 31.39
N LEU A 9 -22.11 -27.25 32.46
CA LEU A 9 -23.46 -26.69 32.33
C LEU A 9 -23.40 -25.33 31.63
N VAL A 10 -22.47 -24.46 32.02
CA VAL A 10 -22.29 -23.13 31.39
C VAL A 10 -21.94 -23.28 29.90
N LYS A 11 -21.00 -24.16 29.56
CA LYS A 11 -20.62 -24.46 28.16
C LYS A 11 -21.78 -25.01 27.33
N SER A 12 -22.71 -25.74 27.96
CA SER A 12 -23.92 -26.26 27.29
C SER A 12 -25.00 -25.21 27.05
N LEU A 13 -24.95 -24.08 27.76
CA LEU A 13 -25.88 -22.95 27.62
C LEU A 13 -25.37 -21.88 26.66
N MET A 14 -24.07 -21.93 26.34
CA MET A 14 -23.43 -21.09 25.34
C MET A 14 -23.81 -21.53 23.93
N ASP A 15 -23.89 -20.55 23.04
CA ASP A 15 -24.18 -20.76 21.61
C ASP A 15 -22.95 -21.35 20.90
N GLU A 16 -23.15 -21.91 19.70
CA GLU A 16 -22.08 -22.58 18.93
C GLU A 16 -21.01 -21.59 18.45
N SER A 17 -21.41 -20.39 18.04
CA SER A 17 -20.52 -19.27 17.71
C SER A 17 -21.09 -17.95 18.22
N TYR A 18 -20.20 -16.99 18.42
CA TYR A 18 -20.52 -15.62 18.77
C TYR A 18 -19.88 -14.68 17.76
N THR A 19 -20.61 -13.68 17.29
CA THR A 19 -20.02 -12.56 16.55
C THR A 19 -19.85 -11.41 17.52
N LEU A 20 -18.64 -11.24 18.06
CA LEU A 20 -18.37 -10.22 19.08
C LEU A 20 -18.32 -8.82 18.48
N VAL A 21 -17.77 -8.69 17.28
CA VAL A 21 -17.68 -7.42 16.55
C VAL A 21 -18.36 -7.54 15.19
N TRP A 22 -19.19 -6.55 14.87
CA TRP A 22 -19.80 -6.41 13.55
C TRP A 22 -19.09 -5.33 12.75
N THR A 23 -18.52 -5.72 11.61
CA THR A 23 -18.05 -4.80 10.58
C THR A 23 -19.06 -4.72 9.45
N ASP A 24 -19.38 -3.51 9.00
CA ASP A 24 -20.20 -3.30 7.82
C ASP A 24 -19.34 -3.14 6.55
N CYS A 25 -19.97 -3.07 5.39
CA CYS A 25 -19.26 -2.91 4.12
C CYS A 25 -18.69 -1.50 3.88
N ARG A 26 -18.91 -0.55 4.80
CA ARG A 26 -18.35 0.80 4.80
C ARG A 26 -17.15 0.92 5.72
N ASP A 27 -16.99 -0.02 6.65
CA ASP A 27 -15.78 -0.16 7.44
C ASP A 27 -14.64 -0.66 6.54
N ASN A 28 -13.69 0.23 6.27
CA ASN A 28 -12.54 -0.04 5.42
C ASN A 28 -11.30 0.78 5.84
N LEU A 29 -10.19 0.57 5.14
CA LEU A 29 -8.90 1.19 5.44
C LEU A 29 -8.53 2.33 4.47
N ASP A 30 -9.45 2.80 3.62
CA ASP A 30 -9.18 3.85 2.62
C ASP A 30 -8.70 5.15 3.27
N GLY A 31 -9.23 5.45 4.46
CA GLY A 31 -8.88 6.62 5.25
C GLY A 31 -7.54 6.53 5.98
N ASN A 32 -6.92 5.35 6.01
CA ASN A 32 -5.80 4.98 6.89
C ASN A 32 -4.49 4.70 6.12
N ARG A 33 -4.25 5.44 5.03
CA ARG A 33 -3.04 5.24 4.19
C ARG A 33 -1.72 5.43 4.96
N ASP A 34 -1.68 6.29 5.98
CA ASP A 34 -0.50 6.46 6.84
C ASP A 34 -0.16 5.17 7.62
N LEU A 35 -1.18 4.49 8.14
CA LEU A 35 -1.00 3.21 8.84
C LEU A 35 -0.48 2.13 7.89
N LEU A 36 -1.02 2.09 6.67
CA LEU A 36 -0.56 1.14 5.66
C LEU A 36 0.86 1.45 5.18
N GLN A 37 1.23 2.73 5.09
CA GLN A 37 2.61 3.14 4.80
C GLN A 37 3.56 2.77 5.95
N GLU A 38 3.12 2.88 7.20
CA GLU A 38 3.88 2.43 8.36
C GLU A 38 4.14 0.91 8.32
N CYS A 39 3.14 0.12 7.90
CA CYS A 39 3.30 -1.32 7.70
C CYS A 39 4.35 -1.65 6.62
N LEU A 40 4.36 -0.90 5.52
CA LEU A 40 5.39 -1.02 4.47
C LEU A 40 6.79 -0.64 4.96
N ASP A 41 6.89 0.44 5.75
CA ASP A 41 8.16 0.94 6.26
C ASP A 41 8.77 -0.02 7.30
N LYS A 42 7.93 -0.60 8.17
CA LYS A 42 8.32 -1.64 9.14
C LYS A 42 8.45 -3.04 8.52
N ARG A 43 7.91 -3.25 7.32
CA ARG A 43 7.80 -4.56 6.65
C ARG A 43 7.11 -5.60 7.54
N SER A 44 6.03 -5.16 8.20
CA SER A 44 5.32 -5.94 9.19
C SER A 44 3.84 -5.54 9.20
N PRO A 45 2.90 -6.50 9.32
CA PRO A 45 1.49 -6.21 9.53
C PRO A 45 1.16 -5.81 10.98
N GLU A 46 2.11 -5.89 11.91
CA GLU A 46 1.89 -5.59 13.35
C GLU A 46 1.19 -4.23 13.61
N PRO A 47 1.56 -3.11 12.96
CA PRO A 47 0.86 -1.84 13.22
C PRO A 47 -0.64 -1.91 12.92
N LEU A 48 -1.01 -2.71 11.91
CA LEU A 48 -2.41 -2.91 11.54
C LEU A 48 -3.16 -3.75 12.57
N TRP A 49 -2.51 -4.76 13.16
CA TRP A 49 -3.05 -5.55 14.26
C TRP A 49 -3.28 -4.69 15.51
N ASP A 50 -2.26 -3.95 15.93
CA ASP A 50 -2.31 -3.07 17.10
C ASP A 50 -3.46 -2.05 16.98
N LYS A 51 -3.63 -1.46 15.78
CA LYS A 51 -4.71 -0.49 15.54
C LYS A 51 -6.10 -1.12 15.46
N THR A 52 -6.21 -2.33 14.93
CA THR A 52 -7.50 -3.03 14.90
C THR A 52 -7.94 -3.38 16.32
N GLU A 53 -7.03 -3.85 17.17
CA GLU A 53 -7.30 -4.09 18.59
C GLU A 53 -7.69 -2.78 19.31
N GLU A 54 -7.01 -1.67 19.05
CA GLU A 54 -7.36 -0.36 19.61
C GLU A 54 -8.78 0.10 19.22
N TRP A 55 -9.19 -0.11 17.96
CA TRP A 55 -10.49 0.36 17.48
C TRP A 55 -11.66 -0.51 17.94
N TYR A 56 -11.45 -1.82 18.04
CA TYR A 56 -12.55 -2.77 18.25
C TYR A 56 -12.50 -3.50 19.60
N GLY A 57 -11.39 -3.43 20.35
CA GLY A 57 -11.20 -4.15 21.61
C GLY A 57 -12.23 -3.79 22.68
N ASP A 58 -12.62 -2.51 22.80
CA ASP A 58 -13.69 -2.10 23.72
C ASP A 58 -15.05 -2.69 23.33
N SER A 59 -15.34 -2.75 22.02
CA SER A 59 -16.60 -3.32 21.51
C SER A 59 -16.65 -4.83 21.71
N GLU A 60 -15.54 -5.51 21.46
CA GLU A 60 -15.38 -6.94 21.71
C GLU A 60 -15.56 -7.26 23.21
N TRP A 61 -14.95 -6.45 24.09
CA TRP A 61 -15.06 -6.60 25.53
C TRP A 61 -16.49 -6.40 26.04
N GLU A 62 -17.20 -5.35 25.58
CA GLU A 62 -18.60 -5.11 25.95
C GLU A 62 -19.52 -6.21 25.41
N ALA A 63 -19.27 -6.75 24.22
CA ALA A 63 -20.02 -7.87 23.67
C ALA A 63 -19.85 -9.14 24.51
N ALA A 64 -18.61 -9.48 24.87
CA ALA A 64 -18.31 -10.62 25.75
C ALA A 64 -18.98 -10.45 27.12
N LYS A 65 -18.91 -9.26 27.71
CA LYS A 65 -19.59 -8.94 28.97
C LYS A 65 -21.10 -9.08 28.87
N GLY A 66 -21.72 -8.60 27.80
CA GLY A 66 -23.16 -8.75 27.56
C GLY A 66 -23.58 -10.22 27.39
N ILE A 67 -22.72 -11.06 26.79
CA ILE A 67 -22.95 -12.52 26.72
C ILE A 67 -22.87 -13.13 28.13
N MET A 68 -21.89 -12.74 28.93
CA MET A 68 -21.77 -13.20 30.32
C MET A 68 -22.99 -12.85 31.16
N GLU A 69 -23.51 -11.62 31.06
CA GLU A 69 -24.73 -11.20 31.76
C GLU A 69 -25.94 -12.04 31.33
N LYS A 70 -26.11 -12.30 30.02
CA LYS A 70 -27.18 -13.19 29.52
C LYS A 70 -27.02 -14.63 30.02
N LEU A 71 -25.80 -15.13 30.17
CA LEU A 71 -25.54 -16.46 30.73
C LEU A 71 -25.90 -16.52 32.22
N LYS A 72 -25.59 -15.48 33.00
CA LYS A 72 -26.04 -15.34 34.40
C LYS A 72 -27.56 -15.34 34.49
N GLU A 73 -28.24 -14.54 33.68
CA GLU A 73 -29.71 -14.51 33.61
C GLU A 73 -30.30 -15.87 33.25
N LYS A 74 -29.72 -16.58 32.27
CA LYS A 74 -30.17 -17.93 31.88
C LYS A 74 -30.03 -18.92 33.05
N CYS A 75 -28.95 -18.85 33.82
CA CYS A 75 -28.73 -19.71 34.99
C CYS A 75 -29.76 -19.44 36.09
N ILE A 76 -30.05 -18.16 36.40
CA ILE A 76 -31.02 -17.78 37.43
C ILE A 76 -32.44 -18.17 37.01
N LEU A 77 -32.86 -17.81 35.78
CA LEU A 77 -34.25 -17.95 35.32
C LEU A 77 -34.64 -19.39 34.93
N PHE A 78 -33.73 -20.16 34.30
CA PHE A 78 -34.07 -21.50 33.78
C PHE A 78 -33.67 -22.65 34.69
N HIS A 79 -32.81 -22.41 35.68
CA HIS A 79 -32.29 -23.46 36.55
C HIS A 79 -32.51 -23.21 38.06
N ASP A 80 -33.19 -22.12 38.42
CA ASP A 80 -33.62 -21.82 39.80
C ASP A 80 -32.43 -21.79 40.78
N PHE A 81 -31.26 -21.35 40.28
CA PHE A 81 -30.06 -21.15 41.08
C PHE A 81 -30.18 -19.89 41.93
N ASP A 82 -29.53 -19.91 43.10
CA ASP A 82 -29.44 -18.74 43.96
C ASP A 82 -28.54 -17.67 43.31
N GLU A 83 -28.95 -16.41 43.39
CA GLU A 83 -28.24 -15.29 42.77
C GLU A 83 -26.81 -15.13 43.34
N GLU A 84 -26.60 -15.37 44.63
CA GLU A 84 -25.26 -15.33 45.24
C GLU A 84 -24.39 -16.51 44.77
N GLU A 85 -24.99 -17.69 44.54
CA GLU A 85 -24.27 -18.88 44.06
C GLU A 85 -23.84 -18.73 42.60
N VAL A 86 -24.66 -18.08 41.76
CA VAL A 86 -24.33 -17.76 40.37
C VAL A 86 -23.25 -16.68 40.31
N GLU A 87 -23.40 -15.59 41.06
CA GLU A 87 -22.43 -14.48 41.02
C GLU A 87 -21.04 -14.94 41.49
N SER A 88 -20.97 -15.65 42.62
CA SER A 88 -19.71 -16.17 43.14
C SER A 88 -19.02 -17.14 42.17
N PHE A 89 -19.79 -17.95 41.43
CA PHE A 89 -19.22 -18.89 40.45
C PHE A 89 -18.70 -18.17 39.22
N PHE A 90 -19.44 -17.19 38.70
CA PHE A 90 -19.01 -16.41 37.53
C PHE A 90 -17.81 -15.52 37.86
N GLU A 91 -17.68 -15.02 39.09
CA GLU A 91 -16.47 -14.31 39.54
C GLU A 91 -15.27 -15.26 39.65
N GLU A 92 -15.44 -16.49 40.16
CA GLU A 92 -14.35 -17.47 40.28
C GLU A 92 -13.89 -18.01 38.92
N HIS A 93 -14.81 -18.16 37.96
CA HIS A 93 -14.56 -18.70 36.61
C HIS A 93 -14.57 -17.65 35.50
N ASP A 94 -14.45 -16.37 35.84
CA ASP A 94 -14.58 -15.23 34.91
C ASP A 94 -13.65 -15.37 33.68
N ASP A 95 -12.36 -15.64 33.93
CA ASP A 95 -11.34 -15.83 32.89
C ASP A 95 -11.63 -17.06 32.01
N GLU A 96 -12.11 -18.16 32.59
CA GLU A 96 -12.39 -19.40 31.87
C GLU A 96 -13.62 -19.26 30.97
N ILE A 97 -14.66 -18.56 31.45
CA ILE A 97 -15.88 -18.27 30.71
C ILE A 97 -15.58 -17.32 29.55
N ARG A 98 -14.81 -16.24 29.79
CA ARG A 98 -14.40 -15.33 28.71
C ARG A 98 -13.54 -16.02 27.67
N SER A 99 -12.57 -16.83 28.10
CA SER A 99 -11.72 -17.60 27.18
C SER A 99 -12.55 -18.51 26.27
N GLU A 100 -13.62 -19.12 26.78
CA GLU A 100 -14.53 -19.95 25.99
C GLU A 100 -15.39 -19.11 25.03
N ILE A 101 -15.80 -17.90 25.42
CA ILE A 101 -16.51 -16.97 24.53
C ILE A 101 -15.62 -16.54 23.37
N TYR A 102 -14.38 -16.09 23.65
CA TYR A 102 -13.41 -15.72 22.62
C TYR A 102 -13.02 -16.90 21.72
N ALA A 103 -12.93 -18.11 22.27
CA ALA A 103 -12.67 -19.31 21.48
C ALA A 103 -13.81 -19.66 20.48
N ARG A 104 -15.00 -19.11 20.70
CA ARG A 104 -16.17 -19.26 19.83
C ARG A 104 -16.45 -17.99 19.01
N ASP A 105 -15.57 -16.99 19.09
CA ASP A 105 -15.70 -15.78 18.28
C ASP A 105 -15.45 -16.12 16.80
N ASP A 106 -16.43 -15.79 15.96
CA ASP A 106 -16.33 -15.91 14.51
C ASP A 106 -16.07 -14.58 13.80
N SER A 107 -15.88 -13.50 14.58
CA SER A 107 -15.51 -12.21 14.03
C SER A 107 -14.07 -12.22 13.49
N ASP A 108 -13.90 -11.77 12.25
CA ASP A 108 -12.60 -11.52 11.64
C ASP A 108 -12.59 -10.10 11.06
N VAL A 109 -12.54 -9.15 12.00
CA VAL A 109 -12.61 -7.71 11.74
C VAL A 109 -11.57 -7.31 10.70
N LEU A 110 -10.33 -7.76 10.87
CA LEU A 110 -9.24 -7.36 10.01
C LEU A 110 -9.40 -7.90 8.58
N THR A 111 -9.76 -9.18 8.43
CA THR A 111 -9.99 -9.75 7.10
C THR A 111 -11.14 -9.06 6.40
N GLU A 112 -12.22 -8.71 7.11
CA GLU A 112 -13.34 -7.97 6.54
C GLU A 112 -12.95 -6.53 6.16
N LEU A 113 -12.19 -5.81 7.00
CA LEU A 113 -11.66 -4.48 6.66
C LEU A 113 -10.79 -4.52 5.39
N ILE A 114 -9.89 -5.50 5.29
CA ILE A 114 -9.02 -5.68 4.11
C ILE A 114 -9.85 -5.97 2.87
N LYS A 115 -10.88 -6.82 2.99
CA LYS A 115 -11.78 -7.20 1.90
C LYS A 115 -12.67 -6.06 1.42
N HIS A 116 -13.02 -5.12 2.30
CA HIS A 116 -13.81 -3.94 1.98
C HIS A 116 -12.96 -2.73 1.54
N THR A 117 -11.63 -2.84 1.58
CA THR A 117 -10.72 -1.79 1.12
C THR A 117 -10.45 -1.97 -0.37
N ASP A 118 -10.59 -0.87 -1.11
CA ASP A 118 -10.34 -0.88 -2.56
C ASP A 118 -8.84 -1.01 -2.87
N ASP A 119 -8.54 -1.33 -4.13
CA ASP A 119 -7.17 -1.33 -4.64
C ASP A 119 -6.52 0.05 -4.46
N ILE A 120 -5.38 0.09 -3.77
CA ILE A 120 -4.77 1.32 -3.30
C ILE A 120 -3.86 1.92 -4.39
N PRO A 121 -4.00 3.21 -4.73
CA PRO A 121 -3.05 3.92 -5.59
C PRO A 121 -1.62 3.90 -5.04
N VAL A 122 -0.66 3.54 -5.88
CA VAL A 122 0.75 3.49 -5.51
C VAL A 122 1.65 4.15 -6.53
N ARG A 123 2.85 4.50 -6.06
CA ARG A 123 3.93 5.03 -6.88
C ARG A 123 5.23 4.28 -6.61
N VAL A 124 5.97 4.03 -7.68
CA VAL A 124 7.29 3.40 -7.63
C VAL A 124 8.31 4.37 -8.20
N GLU A 125 9.16 4.90 -7.34
CA GLU A 125 10.01 6.05 -7.62
C GLU A 125 11.47 5.62 -7.82
N MET A 126 12.09 6.09 -8.89
CA MET A 126 13.49 5.83 -9.19
C MET A 126 14.39 6.81 -8.43
N LEU A 127 15.20 6.26 -7.54
CA LEU A 127 16.28 6.97 -6.84
C LEU A 127 17.61 6.75 -7.57
N SER A 128 18.43 7.80 -7.60
CA SER A 128 19.77 7.81 -8.19
C SER A 128 20.75 8.50 -7.25
N ASP A 129 22.04 8.17 -7.39
CA ASP A 129 23.13 8.85 -6.69
C ASP A 129 23.42 10.25 -7.28
N TYR A 130 22.79 10.60 -8.40
CA TYR A 130 22.86 11.91 -9.03
C TYR A 130 21.69 12.82 -8.61
N ASP A 131 21.90 14.13 -8.73
CA ASP A 131 20.87 15.11 -8.42
C ASP A 131 19.65 14.93 -9.34
N CYS A 132 18.47 14.89 -8.73
CA CYS A 132 17.18 14.76 -9.42
C CYS A 132 16.67 16.09 -10.00
N ILE A 133 17.47 17.16 -9.99
CA ILE A 133 17.20 18.38 -10.77
C ILE A 133 17.34 18.03 -12.27
N ASN A 134 16.25 17.62 -12.90
CA ASN A 134 16.26 16.98 -14.22
C ASN A 134 15.15 17.46 -15.17
N SER A 135 14.62 18.68 -14.99
CA SER A 135 13.61 19.21 -15.91
C SER A 135 14.21 19.57 -17.27
N ASN A 136 13.40 19.49 -18.33
CA ASN A 136 13.84 19.96 -19.65
C ASN A 136 14.29 21.44 -19.60
N TRP A 137 13.68 22.27 -18.75
CA TRP A 137 14.10 23.66 -18.58
C TRP A 137 15.55 23.80 -18.09
N PHE A 138 15.99 22.97 -17.14
CA PHE A 138 17.37 22.99 -16.63
C PHE A 138 18.34 22.28 -17.58
N GLU A 139 17.98 21.09 -18.03
CA GLU A 139 18.83 20.25 -18.88
C GLU A 139 19.06 20.87 -20.27
N SER A 140 18.07 21.55 -20.84
CA SER A 140 18.21 22.17 -22.17
C SER A 140 19.14 23.39 -22.20
N GLN A 141 19.33 24.08 -21.08
CA GLN A 141 20.25 25.22 -20.97
C GLN A 141 21.70 24.77 -20.91
N GLY A 142 21.98 23.72 -20.13
CA GLY A 142 23.32 23.14 -19.97
C GLY A 142 23.67 22.09 -21.03
N GLY A 143 22.67 21.57 -21.74
CA GLY A 143 22.76 20.46 -22.67
C GLY A 143 22.72 19.10 -21.96
N TYR A 144 21.89 18.19 -22.47
CA TYR A 144 21.67 16.85 -21.91
C TYR A 144 22.96 16.04 -21.87
N ARG A 145 23.23 15.39 -20.73
CA ARG A 145 24.33 14.42 -20.58
C ARG A 145 23.76 13.06 -20.24
N TYR A 146 24.38 11.99 -20.77
CA TYR A 146 24.02 10.61 -20.44
C TYR A 146 24.90 10.04 -19.32
N GLU A 147 26.22 10.16 -19.45
CA GLU A 147 27.14 9.64 -18.44
C GLU A 147 27.08 10.50 -17.16
N GLU A 148 27.10 9.83 -16.00
CA GLU A 148 27.14 10.49 -14.69
C GLU A 148 26.02 11.50 -14.46
N SER A 149 24.77 11.11 -14.73
CA SER A 149 23.61 11.99 -14.62
C SER A 149 22.33 11.22 -14.29
N TYR A 150 21.39 11.90 -13.62
CA TYR A 150 20.04 11.36 -13.38
C TYR A 150 19.31 11.07 -14.69
N PHE A 151 19.46 11.95 -15.70
CA PHE A 151 18.89 11.74 -17.02
C PHE A 151 19.36 10.42 -17.65
N GLY A 152 20.66 10.11 -17.52
CA GLY A 152 21.23 8.84 -17.96
C GLY A 152 20.64 7.63 -17.25
N ASP A 153 20.47 7.71 -15.94
CA ASP A 153 19.85 6.66 -15.13
C ASP A 153 18.39 6.44 -15.53
N MET A 154 17.64 7.50 -15.83
CA MET A 154 16.27 7.42 -16.34
C MET A 154 16.22 6.74 -17.72
N VAL A 155 17.13 7.10 -18.64
CA VAL A 155 17.28 6.43 -19.95
C VAL A 155 17.59 4.94 -19.76
N ASP A 156 18.40 4.60 -18.76
CA ASP A 156 18.76 3.22 -18.44
C ASP A 156 17.60 2.43 -17.81
N ALA A 157 16.87 3.03 -16.87
CA ALA A 157 15.68 2.45 -16.25
C ALA A 157 14.61 2.13 -17.28
N LEU A 158 14.29 3.08 -18.17
CA LEU A 158 13.32 2.92 -19.26
C LEU A 158 13.83 2.01 -20.40
N LYS A 159 15.06 1.47 -20.29
CA LYS A 159 15.72 0.66 -21.30
C LYS A 159 15.76 1.32 -22.68
N LEU A 160 15.77 2.65 -22.73
CA LEU A 160 15.92 3.40 -23.97
C LEU A 160 17.36 3.25 -24.51
N ASN A 161 17.53 3.35 -25.83
CA ASN A 161 18.87 3.36 -26.42
C ASN A 161 19.45 4.78 -26.38
N PRO A 162 20.58 5.02 -25.69
CA PRO A 162 21.14 6.36 -25.53
C PRO A 162 21.45 7.05 -26.87
N ALA A 163 21.98 6.33 -27.87
CA ALA A 163 22.26 6.90 -29.19
C ALA A 163 20.99 7.39 -29.90
N ARG A 164 19.86 6.68 -29.73
CA ARG A 164 18.56 7.08 -30.29
C ARG A 164 17.97 8.26 -29.52
N VAL A 165 18.13 8.29 -28.19
CA VAL A 165 17.76 9.46 -27.36
C VAL A 165 18.53 10.70 -27.79
N LYS A 166 19.86 10.60 -27.96
CA LYS A 166 20.69 11.71 -28.46
C LYS A 166 20.22 12.22 -29.82
N LYS A 167 19.95 11.29 -30.74
CA LYS A 167 19.44 11.64 -32.07
C LYS A 167 18.13 12.43 -31.98
N MET A 168 17.17 11.93 -31.19
CA MET A 168 15.89 12.60 -30.96
C MET A 168 16.09 14.02 -30.38
N LEU A 169 16.94 14.17 -29.35
CA LEU A 169 17.19 15.47 -28.72
C LEU A 169 17.80 16.49 -29.70
N VAL A 170 18.80 16.06 -30.49
CA VAL A 170 19.46 16.93 -31.48
C VAL A 170 18.50 17.31 -32.61
N GLU A 171 17.66 16.38 -33.07
CA GLU A 171 16.63 16.66 -34.09
C GLU A 171 15.60 17.68 -33.60
N LYS A 172 15.32 17.73 -32.29
CA LYS A 172 14.45 18.73 -31.65
C LYS A 172 15.18 20.02 -31.24
N GLY A 173 16.46 20.15 -31.58
CA GLY A 173 17.26 21.37 -31.39
C GLY A 173 17.99 21.49 -30.04
N TYR A 174 18.05 20.43 -29.24
CA TYR A 174 18.76 20.44 -27.96
C TYR A 174 20.22 20.04 -28.10
N THR A 175 21.07 20.66 -27.29
CA THR A 175 22.48 20.28 -27.17
C THR A 175 22.59 19.01 -26.32
N ALA A 176 23.42 18.06 -26.75
CA ALA A 176 23.71 16.83 -26.01
C ALA A 176 25.23 16.61 -25.88
N HIS A 177 25.73 16.58 -24.65
CA HIS A 177 27.14 16.53 -24.32
C HIS A 177 27.63 15.13 -23.94
N GLY A 178 28.88 14.84 -24.28
CA GLY A 178 29.50 13.56 -23.95
C GLY A 178 29.03 12.39 -24.83
N ARG A 179 29.28 11.18 -24.33
CA ARG A 179 29.06 9.94 -25.07
C ARG A 179 27.68 9.37 -24.82
N PHE A 180 26.99 9.02 -25.90
CA PHE A 180 25.71 8.30 -25.87
C PHE A 180 25.92 6.99 -26.64
N PRO A 181 26.26 5.90 -25.95
CA PRO A 181 26.59 4.65 -26.60
C PRO A 181 25.36 4.01 -27.26
N ASP A 182 25.57 3.38 -28.42
CA ASP A 182 24.55 2.55 -29.04
C ASP A 182 24.48 1.18 -28.36
N ARG A 183 23.41 0.97 -27.57
CA ARG A 183 23.16 -0.30 -26.86
C ARG A 183 22.21 -1.18 -27.66
N LYS A 184 22.76 -1.94 -28.61
CA LYS A 184 21.99 -2.84 -29.50
C LYS A 184 21.15 -3.88 -28.76
N SER A 185 21.56 -4.30 -27.56
CA SER A 185 20.83 -5.24 -26.71
C SER A 185 19.46 -4.74 -26.24
N ARG A 186 19.20 -3.43 -26.34
CA ARG A 186 17.95 -2.77 -25.95
C ARG A 186 16.93 -2.61 -27.08
N TYR A 187 17.30 -2.88 -28.33
CA TYR A 187 16.37 -2.71 -29.44
C TYR A 187 15.15 -3.63 -29.30
N GLY A 188 13.96 -3.03 -29.35
CA GLY A 188 12.68 -3.72 -29.17
C GLY A 188 12.38 -4.08 -27.71
N LYS A 189 13.19 -3.57 -26.76
CA LYS A 189 13.02 -3.78 -25.32
C LYS A 189 12.84 -2.47 -24.57
N GLU A 190 12.68 -1.36 -25.29
CA GLU A 190 12.32 -0.07 -24.72
C GLU A 190 11.00 -0.18 -23.96
N GLN A 191 10.93 0.37 -22.75
CA GLN A 191 9.71 0.35 -21.95
C GLN A 191 8.65 1.32 -22.49
N VAL A 192 9.09 2.42 -23.09
CA VAL A 192 8.24 3.51 -23.57
C VAL A 192 8.68 3.97 -24.95
N SER A 193 7.81 4.67 -25.68
CA SER A 193 8.18 5.25 -26.97
C SER A 193 9.10 6.47 -26.78
N TYR A 194 10.00 6.70 -27.74
CA TYR A 194 10.90 7.87 -27.71
C TYR A 194 10.14 9.19 -27.78
N GLU A 195 8.98 9.23 -28.45
CA GLU A 195 8.15 10.43 -28.51
C GLU A 195 7.43 10.68 -27.18
N HIS A 196 6.86 9.65 -26.54
CA HIS A 196 6.27 9.82 -25.20
C HIS A 196 7.31 10.27 -24.18
N PHE A 197 8.51 9.68 -24.22
CA PHE A 197 9.63 10.12 -23.37
C PHE A 197 9.98 11.59 -23.61
N TYR A 198 10.05 12.02 -24.87
CA TYR A 198 10.30 13.42 -25.21
C TYR A 198 9.20 14.37 -24.71
N GLN A 199 7.93 14.02 -24.94
CA GLN A 199 6.79 14.81 -24.49
C GLN A 199 6.79 14.95 -22.96
N GLU A 200 7.12 13.88 -22.24
CA GLU A 200 7.18 13.92 -20.78
C GLU A 200 8.27 14.87 -20.26
N LEU A 201 9.45 14.87 -20.90
CA LEU A 201 10.53 15.81 -20.55
C LEU A 201 10.09 17.26 -20.69
N ILE A 202 9.47 17.62 -21.83
CA ILE A 202 9.08 19.02 -22.10
C ILE A 202 7.88 19.48 -21.27
N ASN A 203 7.01 18.54 -20.88
CA ASN A 203 5.84 18.82 -20.04
C ASN A 203 6.18 18.90 -18.55
N SER A 204 7.40 18.53 -18.15
CA SER A 204 7.82 18.62 -16.76
C SER A 204 7.93 20.08 -16.30
N CYS A 205 7.04 20.48 -15.39
CA CYS A 205 6.93 21.85 -14.89
C CYS A 205 7.74 22.12 -13.61
N CYS A 206 8.25 21.07 -12.95
CA CYS A 206 9.05 21.19 -11.74
C CYS A 206 10.53 20.92 -12.04
N GLY A 207 11.45 21.55 -11.30
CA GLY A 207 12.89 21.42 -11.49
C GLY A 207 13.47 20.09 -11.02
N ALA A 208 13.01 19.60 -9.86
CA ALA A 208 13.53 18.40 -9.21
C ALA A 208 12.47 17.31 -9.20
N ASN A 209 12.69 16.25 -9.97
CA ASN A 209 11.69 15.20 -10.14
C ASN A 209 12.32 13.81 -10.23
N LEU A 210 11.52 12.82 -9.85
CA LEU A 210 11.86 11.43 -10.01
C LEU A 210 11.09 10.83 -11.19
N LEU A 211 11.70 9.85 -11.86
CA LEU A 211 10.97 8.91 -12.71
C LEU A 211 10.08 8.08 -11.79
N THR A 212 8.77 8.16 -12.01
CA THR A 212 7.75 7.54 -11.17
C THR A 212 6.86 6.66 -12.03
N TYR A 213 6.70 5.41 -11.64
CA TYR A 213 5.72 4.50 -12.21
C TYR A 213 4.47 4.48 -11.34
N ILE A 214 3.29 4.42 -11.95
CA ILE A 214 2.02 4.40 -11.22
C ILE A 214 1.27 3.08 -11.46
N GLY A 215 0.46 2.73 -10.49
CA GLY A 215 -0.33 1.51 -10.47
C GLY A 215 -1.25 1.48 -9.26
N LYS A 216 -2.01 0.39 -9.14
CA LYS A 216 -2.72 0.09 -7.89
C LYS A 216 -2.20 -1.20 -7.28
N VAL A 217 -2.39 -1.40 -5.98
CA VAL A 217 -2.04 -2.65 -5.30
C VAL A 217 -3.22 -3.12 -4.45
N SER A 218 -3.47 -4.43 -4.43
CA SER A 218 -4.45 -5.00 -3.52
C SER A 218 -3.89 -4.98 -2.09
N LEU A 219 -4.67 -4.46 -1.14
CA LEU A 219 -4.31 -4.52 0.27
C LEU A 219 -4.19 -5.97 0.75
N LYS A 220 -5.05 -6.85 0.22
CA LYS A 220 -4.98 -8.29 0.52
C LYS A 220 -3.63 -8.87 0.13
N ASP A 221 -3.17 -8.60 -1.09
CA ASP A 221 -1.86 -9.09 -1.54
C ASP A 221 -0.73 -8.56 -0.64
N LEU A 222 -0.78 -7.27 -0.27
CA LEU A 222 0.19 -6.67 0.66
C LEU A 222 0.19 -7.35 2.04
N TYR A 223 -1.00 -7.66 2.56
CA TYR A 223 -1.15 -8.32 3.85
C TYR A 223 -0.65 -9.78 3.79
N ASP A 224 -1.03 -10.53 2.75
CA ASP A 224 -0.66 -11.94 2.56
C ASP A 224 0.87 -12.11 2.43
N ILE A 225 1.58 -11.12 1.87
CA ILE A 225 3.05 -11.10 1.79
C ILE A 225 3.72 -10.48 3.03
N GLY A 226 2.94 -10.08 4.03
CA GLY A 226 3.41 -9.46 5.27
C GLY A 226 4.09 -8.10 5.06
N PHE A 227 3.65 -7.33 4.06
CA PHE A 227 4.24 -6.03 3.67
C PHE A 227 5.74 -6.09 3.31
N SER A 228 6.26 -7.30 3.00
CA SER A 228 7.68 -7.53 2.77
C SER A 228 7.92 -8.22 1.42
N PHE A 229 8.26 -7.40 0.41
CA PHE A 229 8.47 -7.86 -0.96
C PHE A 229 9.68 -7.17 -1.58
N LYS A 230 10.27 -7.81 -2.59
CA LYS A 230 11.52 -7.34 -3.21
C LYS A 230 11.35 -6.84 -4.63
N GLU A 231 10.26 -7.21 -5.28
CA GLU A 231 10.06 -6.88 -6.68
C GLU A 231 8.61 -6.52 -6.93
N VAL A 232 8.41 -5.63 -7.90
CA VAL A 232 7.08 -5.32 -8.44
C VAL A 232 7.08 -5.54 -9.94
N ILE A 233 5.94 -5.95 -10.47
CA ILE A 233 5.70 -6.10 -11.89
C ILE A 233 4.54 -5.19 -12.26
N ILE A 234 4.85 -4.15 -13.02
CA ILE A 234 3.89 -3.18 -13.52
C ILE A 234 3.42 -3.66 -14.90
N PRO A 235 2.12 -3.88 -15.10
CA PRO A 235 1.61 -4.45 -16.34
C PRO A 235 1.79 -3.50 -17.52
N LYS A 236 1.96 -4.07 -18.72
CA LYS A 236 1.86 -3.34 -19.98
C LYS A 236 0.55 -2.54 -20.03
N GLY A 237 0.61 -1.31 -20.54
CA GLY A 237 -0.55 -0.40 -20.64
C GLY A 237 -0.69 0.55 -19.45
N ASN A 238 -0.01 0.29 -18.33
CA ASN A 238 0.14 1.29 -17.27
C ASN A 238 1.08 2.42 -17.72
N TYR A 239 1.21 3.43 -16.87
CA TYR A 239 1.94 4.64 -17.18
C TYR A 239 3.11 4.85 -16.22
N CYS A 240 4.13 5.51 -16.73
CA CYS A 240 5.14 6.17 -15.91
C CYS A 240 5.30 7.61 -16.36
N GLY A 241 5.95 8.41 -15.51
CA GLY A 241 6.13 9.82 -15.74
C GLY A 241 7.22 10.39 -14.86
N ILE A 242 7.28 11.71 -14.84
CA ILE A 242 8.22 12.47 -14.03
C ILE A 242 7.42 13.24 -12.98
N PHE A 243 7.71 13.05 -11.68
CA PHE A 243 6.97 13.64 -10.58
C PHE A 243 7.87 14.05 -9.41
N SER A 244 7.51 15.14 -8.75
CA SER A 244 8.16 15.69 -7.57
C SER A 244 7.26 15.53 -6.36
N PHE A 245 7.52 14.52 -5.54
CA PHE A 245 6.79 14.33 -4.30
C PHE A 245 7.13 15.42 -3.25
N ILE A 246 8.25 16.13 -3.38
CA ILE A 246 8.64 17.19 -2.42
C ILE A 246 7.96 18.53 -2.77
N TYR A 247 7.98 18.90 -4.04
CA TYR A 247 7.51 20.23 -4.46
C TYR A 247 6.10 20.24 -5.02
N GLY A 248 5.54 19.07 -5.34
CA GLY A 248 4.21 18.95 -5.94
C GLY A 248 4.22 19.43 -7.38
N GLY A 249 4.33 18.50 -8.32
CA GLY A 249 4.32 18.80 -9.74
C GLY A 249 5.25 17.89 -10.52
N GLY A 250 5.35 18.11 -11.82
CA GLY A 250 6.07 17.22 -12.71
C GLY A 250 5.47 17.28 -14.09
N SER A 251 5.27 16.12 -14.70
CA SER A 251 4.74 15.94 -16.05
C SER A 251 3.34 15.32 -16.01
N LEU A 252 2.82 14.82 -17.14
CA LEU A 252 1.43 14.39 -17.26
C LEU A 252 1.24 12.88 -17.14
N PHE A 253 2.28 12.12 -16.79
CA PHE A 253 2.29 10.65 -16.83
C PHE A 253 1.92 10.11 -18.22
N GLY A 254 2.47 10.71 -19.27
CA GLY A 254 2.16 10.35 -20.66
C GLY A 254 2.90 9.12 -21.19
N MET A 255 3.83 8.53 -20.42
CA MET A 255 4.65 7.42 -20.90
C MET A 255 3.97 6.07 -20.67
N GLU A 256 3.14 5.66 -21.62
CA GLU A 256 2.52 4.33 -21.64
C GLU A 256 3.56 3.20 -21.82
N LEU A 257 3.52 2.22 -20.93
CA LEU A 257 4.40 1.07 -20.89
C LEU A 257 4.05 0.07 -22.01
N GLN A 258 5.04 -0.21 -22.87
CA GLN A 258 4.90 -1.08 -24.05
C GLN A 258 5.03 -2.58 -23.73
N GLN A 259 5.47 -2.91 -22.53
CA GLN A 259 5.70 -4.26 -22.01
C GLN A 259 5.59 -4.24 -20.48
N ASP A 260 5.44 -5.43 -19.88
CA ASP A 260 5.50 -5.57 -18.42
C ASP A 260 6.87 -5.12 -17.90
N VAL A 261 6.85 -4.31 -16.85
CA VAL A 261 8.05 -3.74 -16.25
C VAL A 261 8.29 -4.38 -14.89
N LYS A 262 9.37 -5.14 -14.79
CA LYS A 262 9.86 -5.70 -13.54
C LYS A 262 10.86 -4.74 -12.89
N LEU A 263 10.58 -4.30 -11.67
CA LEU A 263 11.43 -3.42 -10.87
C LEU A 263 11.84 -4.11 -9.57
N GLU A 264 13.14 -4.07 -9.25
CA GLU A 264 13.66 -4.57 -7.97
C GLU A 264 13.69 -3.43 -6.93
N LEU A 265 12.99 -3.62 -5.81
CA LEU A 265 12.90 -2.71 -4.67
C LEU A 265 14.09 -2.89 -3.72
N LYS A 266 15.30 -2.67 -4.24
CA LYS A 266 16.54 -2.73 -3.47
C LYS A 266 17.16 -1.34 -3.36
N PRO A 267 16.60 -0.41 -2.55
CA PRO A 267 17.27 0.85 -2.31
C PRO A 267 18.59 0.56 -1.58
N LYS A 268 19.71 0.70 -2.30
CA LYS A 268 21.06 0.72 -1.70
C LYS A 268 21.41 2.17 -1.47
N GLY A 269 21.06 2.70 -0.29
CA GLY A 269 21.21 4.14 -0.03
C GLY A 269 20.28 4.96 -0.91
N ARG A 270 20.84 5.76 -1.83
CA ARG A 270 20.08 6.64 -2.74
C ARG A 270 19.87 6.06 -4.14
N TYR A 271 20.18 4.79 -4.35
CA TYR A 271 20.05 4.16 -5.67
C TYR A 271 19.06 2.99 -5.64
N GLY A 272 18.10 2.98 -6.57
CA GLY A 272 17.15 1.89 -6.77
C GLY A 272 15.72 2.36 -6.92
N PHE A 273 14.76 1.46 -6.69
CA PHE A 273 13.33 1.79 -6.73
C PHE A 273 12.74 1.77 -5.32
N LEU A 274 11.97 2.79 -5.00
CA LEU A 274 11.22 2.92 -3.75
C LEU A 274 9.72 2.75 -4.04
N PHE A 275 9.06 1.88 -3.29
CA PHE A 275 7.62 1.69 -3.37
C PHE A 275 6.93 2.53 -2.29
N ARG A 276 5.91 3.30 -2.67
CA ARG A 276 5.13 4.17 -1.78
C ARG A 276 3.65 4.10 -2.12
N LEU A 277 2.80 4.24 -1.12
CA LEU A 277 1.39 4.54 -1.35
C LEU A 277 1.26 6.01 -1.75
N ASP A 278 0.38 6.32 -2.70
CA ASP A 278 0.05 7.72 -2.97
C ASP A 278 -0.90 8.20 -1.87
N ASN A 279 -0.44 9.04 -0.94
CA ASN A 279 -1.25 9.47 0.21
C ASN A 279 -1.59 10.97 0.14
N GLU A 280 -2.85 11.30 -0.11
CA GLU A 280 -3.35 12.68 -0.14
C GLU A 280 -3.25 13.41 1.20
N LYS A 281 -3.20 12.67 2.31
CA LYS A 281 -3.17 13.24 3.66
C LYS A 281 -1.76 13.43 4.21
N SER A 282 -0.73 13.09 3.44
CA SER A 282 0.66 13.25 3.91
C SER A 282 0.98 14.72 4.18
N GLU A 283 1.50 15.02 5.37
CA GLU A 283 1.93 16.37 5.74
C GLU A 283 3.27 16.76 5.10
N THR A 284 4.04 15.77 4.62
CA THR A 284 5.43 15.96 4.17
C THR A 284 5.64 15.67 2.69
N GLU A 285 4.76 14.89 2.06
CA GLU A 285 4.89 14.51 0.65
C GLU A 285 3.63 14.88 -0.13
N CYS A 286 3.81 15.42 -1.33
CA CYS A 286 2.73 15.65 -2.27
C CYS A 286 2.25 14.33 -2.89
N SER A 287 0.94 14.14 -2.93
CA SER A 287 0.28 13.04 -3.66
C SER A 287 0.00 13.43 -5.10
N ILE A 288 0.08 12.46 -6.01
CA ILE A 288 -0.32 12.60 -7.42
C ILE A 288 -1.83 12.92 -7.51
N GLN A 289 -2.66 12.23 -6.72
CA GLN A 289 -4.10 12.51 -6.66
C GLN A 289 -4.38 13.96 -6.26
N HIS A 290 -3.72 14.44 -5.21
CA HIS A 290 -3.90 15.82 -4.75
C HIS A 290 -3.38 16.85 -5.76
N VAL A 291 -2.17 16.64 -6.27
CA VAL A 291 -1.50 17.60 -7.18
C VAL A 291 -2.23 17.72 -8.52
N TYR A 292 -2.70 16.61 -9.08
CA TYR A 292 -3.35 16.60 -10.40
C TYR A 292 -4.87 16.56 -10.33
N GLY A 293 -5.47 16.47 -9.14
CA GLY A 293 -6.92 16.24 -8.99
C GLY A 293 -7.36 14.92 -9.62
N ALA A 294 -6.52 13.88 -9.52
CA ALA A 294 -6.72 12.60 -10.19
C ALA A 294 -7.49 11.61 -9.31
N CYS A 295 -8.40 10.83 -9.91
CA CYS A 295 -9.06 9.70 -9.25
C CYS A 295 -8.27 8.40 -9.45
N ASP A 296 -8.64 7.34 -8.72
CA ASP A 296 -7.92 6.06 -8.71
C ASP A 296 -7.76 5.42 -10.10
N SER A 297 -8.69 5.67 -11.03
CA SER A 297 -8.59 5.16 -12.41
C SER A 297 -7.39 5.73 -13.17
N PHE A 298 -6.84 6.87 -12.74
CA PHE A 298 -5.61 7.44 -13.31
C PHE A 298 -4.40 6.52 -13.12
N PHE A 299 -4.38 5.71 -12.07
CA PHE A 299 -3.26 4.83 -11.75
C PHE A 299 -3.23 3.56 -12.61
N GLY A 300 -4.24 3.33 -13.47
CA GLY A 300 -4.27 2.20 -14.39
C GLY A 300 -4.57 0.88 -13.69
N GLU A 301 -3.89 -0.19 -14.10
CA GLU A 301 -4.14 -1.55 -13.63
C GLU A 301 -3.35 -1.88 -12.35
N THR A 302 -3.80 -2.95 -11.69
CA THR A 302 -3.20 -3.48 -10.46
C THR A 302 -1.86 -4.15 -10.75
N LEU A 303 -0.83 -3.78 -10.00
CA LEU A 303 0.52 -4.31 -10.13
C LEU A 303 0.73 -5.54 -9.24
N LYS A 304 1.64 -6.41 -9.68
CA LYS A 304 1.93 -7.66 -8.98
C LYS A 304 3.15 -7.49 -8.10
N ILE A 305 3.03 -7.87 -6.84
CA ILE A 305 4.14 -7.88 -5.88
C ILE A 305 4.74 -9.28 -5.77
N VAL A 306 6.07 -9.37 -5.60
CA VAL A 306 6.81 -10.63 -5.56
C VAL A 306 7.81 -10.62 -4.40
N SER A 307 7.78 -11.69 -3.59
CA SER A 307 8.60 -11.88 -2.38
C SER A 307 10.06 -12.21 -2.68
#